data_AF-A0A4D6WUS0-F1
#
_entry.id   AF-A0A4D6WUS0-F1
#
_cell.length_a   1.000
_cell.length_b   1.000
_cell.length_c   1.000
_cell.angle_alpha   90.00
_cell.angle_beta   90.00
_cell.angle_gamma   90.00
#
_symmetry.space_group_name_H-M   'P 1'
#
loop_
_entity.id
_entity.type
_entity.pdbx_description
1 polymer ?
#
loop_
_entity_poly.entity_id
_entity_poly.type
_entity_poly.pdbx_seq_one_letter_code
_entity_poly.pdbx_strand_id
1 'polypeptide(L)' 'MNNQIKIFKELTIDEIEKKVIEIKKELIFLQIKQKTKQKIKTHLIKEKKNQIAQLLTLKTQYNSRNKNI' A
#
# COMPACT_ATOMS: atom_id res chain seq x y z
N MET A 1 16.72 5.87 1.43
CA MET A 1 15.33 6.17 1.85
C MET A 1 14.43 6.10 0.63
N ASN A 2 13.34 5.32 0.69
CA ASN A 2 12.53 4.96 -0.48
C ASN A 2 11.78 6.18 -1.06
N ASN A 3 12.05 6.46 -2.34
CA ASN A 3 11.48 7.55 -3.14
C ASN A 3 9.93 7.57 -3.17
N GLN A 4 9.28 6.48 -2.76
CA GLN A 4 7.81 6.33 -2.78
C GLN A 4 7.09 7.20 -1.72
N ILE A 5 7.72 7.48 -0.57
CA ILE A 5 7.08 8.29 0.50
C ILE A 5 6.82 9.73 0.03
N LYS A 6 7.67 10.29 -0.85
CA LYS A 6 7.46 11.63 -1.41
C LYS A 6 6.23 11.68 -2.33
N ILE A 7 5.96 10.62 -3.10
CA ILE A 7 4.87 10.58 -4.09
C ILE A 7 3.50 10.50 -3.40
N PHE A 8 3.42 9.89 -2.21
CA PHE A 8 2.15 9.73 -1.52
C PHE A 8 1.74 10.93 -0.65
N LYS A 9 2.57 11.98 -0.57
CA LYS A 9 2.33 13.17 0.26
C LYS A 9 1.28 14.12 -0.31
N GLU A 10 0.86 13.90 -1.57
CA GLU A 10 -0.12 14.71 -2.29
C GLU A 10 -1.49 14.03 -2.42
N LEU A 11 -1.64 12.81 -1.89
CA LEU A 11 -2.90 12.07 -2.00
C LEU A 11 -3.91 12.52 -0.93
N THR A 12 -5.17 12.62 -1.34
CA THR A 12 -6.32 12.76 -0.43
C THR A 12 -6.56 11.45 0.34
N ILE A 13 -7.27 11.52 1.48
CA ILE A 13 -7.61 10.34 2.28
C ILE A 13 -8.36 9.30 1.44
N ASP A 14 -9.31 9.74 0.61
CA ASP A 14 -10.08 8.85 -0.26
C ASP A 14 -9.21 8.14 -1.31
N GLU A 15 -8.22 8.83 -1.87
CA GLU A 15 -7.26 8.24 -2.80
C GLU A 15 -6.35 7.23 -2.11
N ILE A 16 -5.92 7.53 -0.87
CA ILE A 16 -5.14 6.59 -0.07
C ILE A 16 -5.94 5.31 0.16
N GLU A 17 -7.22 5.41 0.51
CA GLU A 17 -8.09 4.25 0.72
C GLU A 17 -8.30 3.43 -0.56
N LYS A 18 -8.60 4.10 -1.68
CA LYS A 18 -8.74 3.43 -2.99
C LYS A 18 -7.47 2.65 -3.35
N LYS A 19 -6.30 3.27 -3.15
CA LYS A 19 -5.00 2.65 -3.45
C LYS A 19 -4.67 1.49 -2.52
N VAL A 20 -5.06 1.56 -1.24
CA VAL A 20 -4.96 0.43 -0.30
C VAL A 20 -5.80 -0.75 -0.79
N ILE A 21 -7.03 -0.51 -1.25
CA ILE A 21 -7.93 -1.55 -1.77
C ILE A 21 -7.32 -2.19 -3.03
N GLU A 22 -6.80 -1.39 -3.94
CA GLU A 22 -6.14 -1.86 -5.17
C GLU A 22 -4.95 -2.77 -4.86
N ILE A 23 -4.02 -2.33 -4.00
CA ILE A 23 -2.83 -3.12 -3.66
C ILE A 23 -3.20 -4.40 -2.90
N LYS A 24 -4.27 -4.38 -2.08
CA LYS A 24 -4.79 -5.61 -1.45
C LYS A 24 -5.29 -6.62 -2.48
N LYS A 25 -5.99 -6.18 -3.52
CA LYS A 25 -6.44 -7.05 -4.62
C LYS A 25 -5.24 -7.67 -5.35
N GLU A 26 -4.23 -6.86 -5.67
CA GLU A 26 -2.99 -7.35 -6.29
C GLU A 26 -2.27 -8.37 -5.41
N LEU A 27 -2.21 -8.12 -4.10
CA LEU A 27 -1.58 -9.03 -3.14
C LEU A 27 -2.30 -10.38 -3.10
N ILE A 28 -3.63 -10.39 -3.13
CA ILE A 28 -4.44 -11.62 -3.22
C ILE A 28 -4.10 -12.38 -4.50
N PHE A 29 -4.04 -11.68 -5.63
CA PHE A 29 -3.70 -12.32 -6.91
C PHE A 29 -2.29 -12.93 -6.90
N LEU A 30 -1.31 -12.25 -6.31
CA LEU A 30 0.04 -12.78 -6.12
C LEU A 30 0.05 -14.00 -5.20
N GLN A 31 -0.76 -14.02 -4.14
CA GLN A 31 -0.89 -15.17 -3.25
C GLN A 31 -1.54 -16.38 -3.95
N ILE A 32 -2.59 -16.16 -4.75
CA ILE A 32 -3.21 -17.23 -5.55
C ILE A 32 -2.18 -17.83 -6.50
N LYS A 33 -1.42 -17.00 -7.22
CA LYS A 33 -0.34 -17.46 -8.09
C LYS A 33 0.75 -18.23 -7.34
N GLN A 34 1.13 -17.76 -6.15
CA GLN A 34 2.08 -18.48 -5.29
C GLN A 34 1.57 -19.86 -4.88
N LYS A 35 0.31 -19.94 -4.44
CA LYS A 35 -0.32 -21.19 -3.97
C LYS A 35 -0.52 -22.19 -5.09
N THR A 36 -0.87 -21.71 -6.28
CA THR A 36 -0.98 -22.52 -7.52
C THR A 36 0.38 -22.85 -8.15
N LYS A 37 1.50 -22.53 -7.49
CA LYS A 37 2.88 -22.76 -7.97
C LYS A 37 3.19 -22.12 -9.33
N GLN A 38 2.45 -21.08 -9.72
CA GLN A 38 2.77 -20.29 -10.90
C GLN A 38 4.06 -19.49 -10.68
N LYS A 39 4.80 -19.22 -11.76
CA LYS A 39 6.03 -18.43 -11.70
C LYS A 39 5.71 -17.00 -11.25
N ILE A 40 6.18 -16.63 -10.07
CA ILE A 40 6.04 -15.27 -9.52
C ILE A 40 7.36 -14.75 -8.98
N LYS A 41 7.46 -13.42 -8.93
CA LYS A 41 8.56 -12.71 -8.27
C LYS A 41 8.24 -12.56 -6.78
N THR A 42 8.91 -13.32 -5.91
CA THR A 42 8.66 -13.32 -4.45
C THR A 42 8.81 -11.94 -3.82
N HIS A 43 9.72 -11.09 -4.33
CA HIS A 43 9.91 -9.73 -3.81
C HIS A 43 8.68 -8.84 -3.99
N LEU A 44 7.81 -9.10 -4.98
CA LEU A 44 6.59 -8.32 -5.19
C LEU A 44 5.64 -8.44 -4.00
N ILE A 45 5.55 -9.60 -3.35
CA ILE A 45 4.72 -9.78 -2.16
C ILE A 45 5.24 -8.88 -1.02
N LYS A 46 6.56 -8.84 -0.81
CA LYS A 46 7.19 -7.98 0.19
C LYS A 46 6.98 -6.49 -0.13
N GLU A 47 7.16 -6.12 -1.40
CA GLU A 47 6.97 -4.74 -1.87
C GLU A 47 5.53 -4.27 -1.65
N LYS A 48 4.53 -5.06 -2.06
CA LYS A 48 3.11 -4.73 -1.91
C LYS A 48 2.70 -4.61 -0.44
N LYS A 49 3.21 -5.49 0.43
CA LYS A 49 3.02 -5.36 1.89
C LYS A 49 3.61 -4.05 2.44
N ASN A 50 4.82 -3.71 2.01
CA ASN A 50 5.47 -2.46 2.42
C ASN A 50 4.70 -1.22 1.93
N GLN A 51 4.16 -1.26 0.70
CA GLN A 51 3.33 -0.18 0.16
C GLN A 51 2.05 0.01 0.98
N ILE A 52 1.34 -1.08 1.34
CA ILE A 52 0.17 -0.99 2.21
C ILE A 52 0.54 -0.35 3.56
N ALA A 53 1.63 -0.79 4.19
CA ALA A 53 2.07 -0.24 5.46
C ALA A 53 2.37 1.26 5.37
N GLN A 54 3.03 1.72 4.29
CA GLN A 54 3.31 3.13 4.05
C GLN A 54 2.02 3.95 3.88
N LEU A 55 1.07 3.46 3.10
CA LEU A 55 -0.22 4.14 2.89
C LEU A 55 -1.04 4.25 4.18
N LEU A 56 -1.04 3.20 5.01
CA LEU A 56 -1.71 3.23 6.32
C LEU A 56 -1.04 4.22 7.27
N THR A 57 0.29 4.26 7.30
CA THR A 57 1.03 5.26 8.08
C THR A 57 0.67 6.69 7.66
N LEU A 58 0.59 6.94 6.35
CA LEU A 58 0.19 8.24 5.83
C LEU A 58 -1.24 8.61 6.22
N LYS A 59 -2.19 7.67 6.09
CA LYS A 59 -3.57 7.86 6.56
C LYS A 59 -3.62 8.26 8.04
N THR A 60 -2.85 7.57 8.89
CA THR A 60 -2.75 7.90 10.32
C THR A 60 -2.19 9.30 10.53
N GLN A 61 -1.14 9.69 9.79
CA GLN A 61 -0.55 11.03 9.88
C GLN A 61 -1.54 12.13 9.46
N TYR A 62 -2.31 11.91 8.37
CA TYR A 62 -3.38 12.82 7.95
C TYR A 62 -4.46 12.97 9.03
N ASN A 63 -4.95 11.86 9.57
CA ASN A 63 -5.97 11.88 10.61
C ASN A 63 -5.48 12.60 11.89
N SER A 64 -4.24 12.33 12.32
CA SER A 64 -3.64 13.01 13.46
C SER A 64 -3.46 14.51 13.22
N ARG A 65 -3.12 14.93 11.99
CA ARG A 65 -3.01 16.36 11.63
C ARG A 65 -4.38 17.05 11.68
N ASN A 66 -5.41 16.44 11.12
CA ASN A 66 -6.76 16.99 11.08
C ASN A 66 -7.44 17.03 12.46
N LYS A 67 -7.00 16.21 13.42
CA LYS A 67 -7.54 16.15 14.79
C LYS A 67 -7.01 17.26 15.72
N ASN A 68 -6.01 18.03 15.27
CA ASN A 68 -5.43 19.16 16.00
C ASN A 68 -5.95 20.52 15.49
N ILE A 69 -7.10 20.54 14.84
CA ILE A 69 -7.82 21.74 14.38
C ILE A 69 -9.18 21.76 15.08
#